data_AF-A0A7H0JWK8-F1
#
_entry.id   AF-A0A7H0JWK8-F1
#
_cell.length_a   1.000
_cell.length_b   1.000
_cell.length_c   1.000
_cell.angle_alpha   90.00
_cell.angle_beta   90.00
_cell.angle_gamma   90.00
#
_symmetry.space_group_name_H-M   'P 1'
#
loop_
_entity.id
_entity.type
_entity.pdbx_description
1 polymer ?
#
loop_
_entity_poly.entity_id
_entity_poly.type
_entity_poly.pdbx_seq_one_letter_code
_entity_poly.pdbx_strand_id
1 'polypeptide(L)'
;MPIDHLPGRWRPGARAFRDWVATDKGVLLILALVFTGRSLSFFSDAPSIFRHVVEVRYWWISPIVWGASALLSWIALRRDSPRVESAALVVAGMVLATWGVLYLWTEPVHIPGYWGWLDWIRVVLEHLTPFLARGVIYIGLALFLVYTVWRGRFMPSVWRGDDVARL
;
A
#
# COMPACT_ATOMS: atom_id res chain seq x y z
N MET A 1 8.18 -19.57 -3.66
CA MET A 1 9.32 -19.82 -4.56
C MET A 1 10.32 -20.74 -3.88
N PRO A 2 10.87 -21.74 -4.59
CA PRO A 2 11.95 -22.58 -4.07
C PRO A 2 13.25 -21.77 -3.98
N ILE A 3 13.80 -21.63 -2.77
CA ILE A 3 15.05 -20.92 -2.46
C ILE A 3 16.28 -21.80 -2.78
N ASP A 4 16.03 -23.03 -3.25
CA ASP A 4 17.04 -24.08 -3.38
C ASP A 4 18.10 -23.79 -4.45
N HIS A 5 17.82 -22.84 -5.36
CA HIS A 5 18.76 -22.38 -6.37
C HIS A 5 19.83 -21.40 -5.85
N LEU A 6 19.68 -20.82 -4.65
CA LEU A 6 20.68 -19.91 -4.08
C LEU A 6 21.89 -20.66 -3.52
N PRO A 7 23.11 -20.07 -3.57
CA PRO A 7 24.30 -20.67 -2.96
C PRO A 7 24.09 -20.91 -1.45
N GLY A 8 24.68 -21.99 -0.91
CA GLY A 8 24.45 -22.44 0.47
C GLY A 8 24.58 -21.33 1.53
N ARG A 9 25.54 -20.41 1.35
CA ARG A 9 25.77 -19.26 2.25
C ARG A 9 24.63 -18.22 2.29
N TRP A 10 23.81 -18.12 1.23
CA TRP A 10 22.71 -17.14 1.13
C TRP A 10 21.36 -17.71 1.56
N ARG A 11 21.21 -19.05 1.53
CA ARG A 11 19.94 -19.72 1.86
C ARG A 11 19.38 -19.36 3.25
N PRO A 12 20.17 -19.28 4.33
CA PRO A 12 19.65 -18.94 5.66
C PRO A 12 19.09 -17.52 5.71
N GLY A 13 19.84 -16.54 5.18
CA GLY A 13 19.40 -15.14 5.14
C GLY A 13 18.18 -14.93 4.26
N ALA A 14 18.12 -15.58 3.09
CA ALA A 14 16.95 -15.51 2.21
C ALA A 14 15.68 -16.14 2.84
N ARG A 15 15.82 -17.24 3.60
CA ARG A 15 14.71 -17.81 4.38
C ARG A 15 14.26 -16.86 5.47
N ALA A 16 15.18 -16.35 6.29
CA ALA A 16 14.87 -15.40 7.36
C ALA A 16 14.18 -14.14 6.82
N PHE A 17 14.66 -13.58 5.71
CA PHE A 17 14.03 -12.42 5.07
C PHE A 17 12.63 -12.75 4.56
N ARG A 18 12.44 -13.88 3.85
CA ARG A 18 11.12 -14.31 3.37
C ARG A 18 10.14 -14.48 4.53
N ASP A 19 10.59 -15.16 5.59
CA ASP A 19 9.76 -15.48 6.73
C ASP A 19 9.43 -14.19 7.50
N TRP A 20 10.36 -13.23 7.58
CA TRP A 20 10.13 -11.89 8.11
C TRP A 20 9.14 -11.07 7.26
N VAL A 21 9.27 -11.07 5.93
CA VAL A 21 8.33 -10.39 5.02
C VAL A 21 6.92 -10.98 5.13
N ALA A 22 6.81 -12.27 5.45
CA ALA A 22 5.53 -12.95 5.66
C ALA A 22 4.85 -12.62 7.00
N THR A 23 5.48 -11.82 7.87
CA THR A 23 4.89 -11.33 9.12
C THR A 23 4.14 -10.01 8.93
N ASP A 24 3.31 -9.65 9.92
CA ASP A 24 2.63 -8.34 9.99
C ASP A 24 3.62 -7.16 9.93
N LYS A 25 4.83 -7.32 10.50
CA LYS A 25 5.91 -6.32 10.42
C LYS A 25 6.41 -6.13 9.00
N GLY A 26 6.54 -7.21 8.23
CA GLY A 26 6.93 -7.16 6.82
C GLY A 26 5.92 -6.35 5.99
N VAL A 27 4.64 -6.64 6.18
CA VAL A 27 3.52 -5.92 5.54
C VAL A 27 3.52 -4.44 5.96
N LEU A 28 3.67 -4.15 7.26
CA LEU A 28 3.76 -2.79 7.79
C LEU A 28 4.93 -2.00 7.19
N LEU A 29 6.09 -2.63 6.94
CA LEU A 29 7.22 -1.94 6.31
C LEU A 29 6.87 -1.51 4.90
N ILE A 30 6.28 -2.40 4.10
CA ILE A 30 5.86 -2.09 2.73
C ILE A 30 4.87 -0.92 2.75
N LEU A 31 3.86 -0.96 3.62
CA LEU A 31 2.90 0.14 3.76
C LEU A 31 3.54 1.44 4.23
N ALA A 32 4.46 1.39 5.21
CA ALA A 32 5.17 2.56 5.70
C ALA A 32 5.95 3.23 4.56
N LEU A 33 6.63 2.45 3.72
CA LEU A 33 7.34 2.95 2.54
C LEU A 33 6.39 3.54 1.50
N VAL A 34 5.29 2.85 1.18
CA VAL A 34 4.26 3.35 0.25
C VAL A 34 3.67 4.68 0.74
N PHE A 35 3.29 4.76 2.01
CA PHE A 35 2.72 5.98 2.60
C PHE A 35 3.73 7.11 2.71
N THR A 36 4.99 6.80 3.03
CA THR A 36 6.06 7.80 3.07
C THR A 36 6.31 8.35 1.66
N GLY A 37 6.49 7.48 0.67
CA GLY A 37 6.68 7.90 -0.73
C GLY A 37 5.49 8.71 -1.24
N ARG A 38 4.26 8.30 -0.89
CA ARG A 38 3.06 9.06 -1.27
C ARG A 38 2.98 10.40 -0.56
N SER A 39 3.27 10.47 0.74
CA SER A 39 3.32 11.73 1.49
C SER A 39 4.38 12.67 0.93
N LEU A 40 5.58 12.15 0.60
CA LEU A 40 6.66 12.93 0.03
C LEU A 40 6.34 13.45 -1.37
N SER A 41 5.52 12.71 -2.14
CA SER A 41 5.08 13.13 -3.47
C SER A 41 4.25 14.42 -3.47
N PHE A 42 3.71 14.86 -2.32
CA PHE A 42 3.01 16.14 -2.21
C PHE A 42 3.94 17.36 -2.11
N PHE A 43 5.23 17.15 -1.83
CA PHE A 43 6.23 18.23 -1.79
C PHE A 43 6.91 18.47 -3.13
N SER A 44 6.68 17.62 -4.13
CA SER A 44 7.11 17.88 -5.50
C SER A 44 6.00 18.61 -6.28
N ASP A 45 6.34 19.28 -7.39
CA ASP A 45 5.36 19.94 -8.27
C ASP A 45 4.59 18.95 -9.19
N ALA A 46 4.99 17.68 -9.18
CA ALA A 46 4.40 16.61 -9.99
C ALA A 46 2.95 16.17 -9.65
N PRO A 47 2.36 16.36 -8.45
CA PRO A 47 1.04 15.84 -8.11
C PRO A 47 -0.12 16.73 -8.62
N SER A 48 0.16 17.84 -9.30
CA SER A 48 -0.89 18.74 -9.84
C SER A 48 -1.76 18.08 -10.90
N ILE A 49 -1.26 17.04 -11.59
CA ILE A 49 -1.93 16.42 -12.74
C ILE A 49 -2.99 15.38 -12.33
N PHE A 50 -2.92 14.83 -11.11
CA PHE A 50 -3.75 13.68 -10.71
C PHE A 50 -4.38 13.86 -9.33
N ARG A 51 -5.22 14.89 -9.20
CA ARG A 51 -5.99 15.19 -7.99
C ARG A 51 -7.38 14.56 -8.07
N HIS A 52 -7.78 13.81 -7.03
CA HIS A 52 -9.17 13.36 -6.89
C HIS A 52 -10.08 14.48 -6.36
N VAL A 53 -11.41 14.30 -6.35
CA VAL A 53 -12.38 15.35 -5.99
C VAL A 53 -12.09 16.06 -4.65
N VAL A 54 -11.65 15.31 -3.64
CA VAL A 54 -11.28 15.87 -2.33
C VAL A 54 -9.97 16.66 -2.41
N GLU A 55 -8.99 16.22 -3.19
CA GLU A 55 -7.71 16.94 -3.36
C GLU A 55 -7.86 18.25 -4.14
N VAL A 56 -8.85 18.32 -5.04
CA VAL A 56 -9.19 19.56 -5.75
C VAL A 56 -9.73 20.60 -4.77
N ARG A 57 -10.62 20.19 -3.85
CA ARG A 57 -11.27 21.10 -2.91
C ARG A 57 -10.46 21.36 -1.64
N TYR A 58 -9.70 20.36 -1.17
CA TYR A 58 -9.00 20.36 0.10
C TYR A 58 -7.61 19.73 -0.06
N TRP A 59 -6.75 20.40 -0.82
CA TRP A 59 -5.41 19.91 -1.19
C TRP A 59 -4.51 19.50 0.00
N TRP A 60 -4.75 20.05 1.19
CA TRP A 60 -3.97 19.77 2.40
C TRP A 60 -4.40 18.49 3.13
N ILE A 61 -5.60 17.95 2.88
CA ILE A 61 -6.09 16.76 3.58
C ILE A 61 -5.23 15.54 3.23
N SER A 62 -4.91 15.36 1.95
CA SER A 62 -4.12 14.22 1.51
C SER A 62 -2.74 14.13 2.17
N PRO A 63 -1.87 15.16 2.13
CA PRO A 63 -0.56 15.04 2.78
C PRO A 63 -0.68 14.77 4.28
N ILE A 64 -1.70 15.30 4.98
CA ILE A 64 -1.92 14.98 6.39
C ILE A 64 -2.30 13.50 6.58
N VAL A 65 -3.25 12.98 5.80
CA VAL A 65 -3.71 11.59 5.98
C VAL A 65 -2.61 10.59 5.60
N TRP A 66 -1.93 10.79 4.47
CA TRP A 66 -0.80 9.95 4.06
C TRP A 66 0.37 10.07 5.05
N GLY A 67 0.70 11.28 5.51
CA GLY A 67 1.77 11.52 6.49
C GLY A 67 1.48 10.92 7.86
N ALA A 68 0.25 11.09 8.38
CA ALA A 68 -0.18 10.49 9.65
C ALA A 68 -0.19 8.96 9.58
N SER A 69 -0.64 8.39 8.45
CA SER A 69 -0.61 6.95 8.24
C SER A 69 0.81 6.41 8.12
N ALA A 70 1.71 7.12 7.44
CA ALA A 70 3.13 6.77 7.40
C ALA A 70 3.74 6.77 8.81
N LEU A 71 3.50 7.84 9.59
CA LEU A 71 4.00 7.95 10.96
C LEU A 71 3.48 6.83 11.85
N LEU A 72 2.17 6.52 11.77
CA LEU A 72 1.57 5.42 12.53
C LEU A 72 2.21 4.07 12.19
N SER A 73 2.43 3.78 10.90
CA SER A 73 3.10 2.55 10.46
C SER A 73 4.55 2.49 10.95
N TRP A 74 5.29 3.59 10.93
CA TRP A 74 6.65 3.66 11.49
C TRP A 74 6.67 3.44 13.00
N ILE A 75 5.71 3.99 13.74
CA ILE A 75 5.56 3.76 15.19
C ILE A 75 5.25 2.29 15.45
N ALA A 76 4.34 1.68 14.68
CA ALA A 76 3.99 0.26 14.81
C ALA A 76 5.17 -0.66 14.51
N LEU A 77 6.02 -0.33 13.54
CA LEU A 77 7.24 -1.09 13.25
C LEU A 77 8.19 -1.12 14.46
N ARG A 78 8.34 0.01 15.15
CA ARG A 78 9.25 0.15 16.31
C ARG A 78 8.71 -0.41 17.62
N ARG A 79 7.39 -0.59 17.75
CA ARG A 79 6.76 -1.10 18.97
C ARG A 79 6.41 -2.57 18.83
N ASP A 80 6.76 -3.38 19.81
CA ASP A 80 6.39 -4.82 19.84
C ASP A 80 4.98 -5.03 20.42
N SER A 81 4.05 -4.13 20.11
CA SER A 81 2.68 -4.19 20.61
C SER A 81 1.74 -4.67 19.51
N PRO A 82 1.13 -5.87 19.63
CA PRO A 82 0.24 -6.40 18.61
C PRO A 82 -1.01 -5.54 18.40
N ARG A 83 -1.42 -4.77 19.43
CA ARG A 83 -2.53 -3.82 19.34
C ARG A 83 -2.18 -2.63 18.44
N VAL A 84 -0.97 -2.10 18.56
CA VAL A 84 -0.50 -0.96 17.74
C VAL A 84 -0.32 -1.41 16.30
N GLU A 85 0.22 -2.60 16.07
CA GLU A 85 0.36 -3.19 14.73
C GLU A 85 -0.99 -3.41 14.07
N SER A 86 -1.94 -4.01 14.78
CA SER A 86 -3.30 -4.22 14.27
C SER A 86 -3.99 -2.90 13.95
N ALA A 87 -3.88 -1.90 14.82
CA ALA A 87 -4.46 -0.58 14.60
C ALA A 87 -3.84 0.10 13.35
N ALA A 88 -2.51 0.02 13.19
CA ALA A 88 -1.82 0.57 12.03
C ALA A 88 -2.24 -0.11 10.72
N LEU A 89 -2.34 -1.45 10.70
CA LEU A 89 -2.81 -2.20 9.54
C LEU A 89 -4.26 -1.86 9.17
N VAL A 90 -5.13 -1.71 10.16
CA VAL A 90 -6.53 -1.35 9.96
C VAL A 90 -6.67 0.07 9.40
N VAL A 91 -5.94 1.04 9.96
CA VAL A 91 -5.90 2.42 9.42
C VAL A 91 -5.34 2.43 8.01
N ALA A 92 -4.25 1.71 7.77
CA ALA A 92 -3.64 1.61 6.44
C ALA A 92 -4.61 1.04 5.41
N GLY A 93 -5.32 -0.05 5.75
CA GLY A 93 -6.35 -0.64 4.91
C GLY A 93 -7.49 0.32 4.61
N MET A 94 -7.98 1.05 5.63
CA MET A 94 -9.04 2.05 5.45
C MET A 94 -8.61 3.19 4.53
N VAL A 95 -7.39 3.70 4.70
CA VAL A 95 -6.84 4.78 3.84
C VAL A 95 -6.71 4.29 2.40
N LEU A 96 -6.13 3.10 2.17
CA LEU A 96 -5.99 2.53 0.83
C LEU A 96 -7.35 2.31 0.16
N ALA A 97 -8.31 1.72 0.87
CA ALA A 97 -9.65 1.48 0.34
C ALA A 97 -10.38 2.80 0.04
N THR A 98 -10.33 3.76 0.95
CA THR A 98 -10.97 5.07 0.78
C THR A 98 -10.39 5.82 -0.41
N TRP A 99 -9.06 5.90 -0.53
CA TRP A 99 -8.43 6.55 -1.68
C TRP A 99 -8.70 5.79 -2.98
N GLY A 100 -8.67 4.45 -2.96
CA GLY A 100 -9.05 3.63 -4.11
C GLY A 100 -10.45 3.96 -4.63
N VAL A 101 -11.44 4.05 -3.73
CA VAL A 101 -12.82 4.45 -4.07
C VAL A 101 -12.90 5.89 -4.57
N LEU A 102 -12.20 6.83 -3.92
CA LEU A 102 -12.18 8.23 -4.36
C LEU A 102 -11.57 8.39 -5.77
N TYR A 103 -10.54 7.60 -6.09
CA TYR A 103 -9.98 7.54 -7.44
C TYR A 103 -10.96 6.93 -8.44
N LEU A 104 -11.77 5.94 -8.06
CA LEU A 104 -12.80 5.41 -8.97
C LEU A 104 -14.01 6.36 -9.14
N TRP A 105 -14.32 7.18 -8.13
CA TRP A 105 -15.47 8.08 -8.14
C TRP A 105 -15.17 9.47 -8.72
N THR A 106 -13.90 9.88 -8.79
CA THR A 106 -13.59 11.19 -9.36
C THR A 106 -13.92 11.19 -10.85
N GLU A 107 -14.76 12.14 -11.25
CA GLU A 107 -15.11 12.33 -12.66
C GLU A 107 -13.84 12.60 -13.48
N PRO A 108 -13.74 12.00 -14.69
CA PRO A 108 -12.65 12.32 -15.59
C PRO A 108 -12.66 13.82 -15.88
N VAL A 109 -11.45 14.43 -15.90
CA VAL A 109 -11.26 15.86 -16.19
C VAL A 109 -12.08 16.22 -17.43
N HIS A 110 -12.93 17.25 -17.32
CA HIS A 110 -13.74 17.74 -18.42
C HIS A 110 -12.82 18.15 -19.58
N ILE A 111 -12.80 17.36 -20.64
CA ILE A 111 -11.99 17.63 -21.83
C ILE A 111 -12.73 18.71 -22.64
N PRO A 112 -12.10 19.85 -22.97
CA PRO A 112 -12.77 20.89 -23.73
C PRO A 112 -13.25 20.38 -25.10
N GLY A 113 -14.51 20.61 -25.44
CA GLY A 113 -15.17 20.03 -26.62
C GLY A 113 -14.63 20.45 -28.00
N TYR A 114 -13.59 21.29 -28.06
CA TYR A 114 -12.93 21.70 -29.31
C TYR A 114 -11.72 20.81 -29.68
N TRP A 115 -11.38 19.81 -28.86
CA TRP A 115 -10.28 18.89 -29.12
C TRP A 115 -10.69 17.85 -30.16
N GLY A 116 -9.82 17.57 -31.13
CA GLY A 116 -10.08 16.54 -32.15
C GLY A 116 -10.20 15.14 -31.54
N TRP A 117 -10.87 14.23 -32.26
CA TRP A 117 -11.13 12.86 -31.77
C TRP A 117 -9.86 12.07 -31.39
N LEU A 118 -8.71 12.36 -32.03
CA LEU A 118 -7.42 11.76 -31.71
C LEU A 118 -6.82 12.30 -30.41
N ASP A 119 -7.00 13.59 -30.13
CA ASP A 119 -6.52 14.20 -28.88
C ASP A 119 -7.32 13.69 -27.68
N TRP A 120 -8.60 13.34 -27.87
CA TRP A 120 -9.40 12.68 -26.84
C TRP A 120 -8.84 11.31 -26.44
N ILE A 121 -8.53 10.44 -27.41
CA ILE A 121 -7.94 9.12 -27.13
C ILE A 121 -6.60 9.29 -26.41
N ARG A 122 -5.78 10.23 -26.87
CA ARG A 122 -4.47 10.52 -26.27
C ARG A 122 -4.63 10.98 -24.82
N VAL A 123 -5.49 11.96 -24.53
CA VAL A 123 -5.71 12.46 -23.15
C VAL A 123 -6.29 11.39 -22.25
N VAL A 124 -7.26 10.61 -22.74
CA VAL A 124 -7.84 9.50 -21.99
C VAL A 124 -6.76 8.45 -21.68
N LEU A 125 -5.94 8.08 -22.66
CA LEU A 125 -4.83 7.13 -22.41
C LEU A 125 -3.75 7.72 -21.49
N GLU A 126 -3.43 9.00 -21.62
CA GLU A 126 -2.41 9.67 -20.81
C GLU A 126 -2.86 9.96 -19.38
N HIS A 127 -4.16 10.18 -19.15
CA HIS A 127 -4.66 10.64 -17.84
C HIS A 127 -5.55 9.60 -17.15
N LEU A 128 -6.44 8.94 -17.89
CA LEU A 128 -7.38 7.96 -17.35
C LEU A 128 -6.65 6.66 -16.96
N THR A 129 -5.69 6.22 -17.77
CA THR A 129 -4.92 4.99 -17.50
C THR A 129 -4.10 5.07 -16.22
N PRO A 130 -3.27 6.10 -15.96
CA PRO A 130 -2.56 6.21 -14.69
C PRO A 130 -3.49 6.48 -13.50
N PHE A 131 -4.65 7.12 -13.71
CA PHE A 131 -5.62 7.38 -12.67
C PHE A 131 -6.37 6.12 -12.23
N LEU A 132 -6.92 5.36 -13.17
CA LEU A 132 -7.55 4.06 -12.92
C LEU A 132 -6.53 3.04 -12.41
N ALA A 133 -5.31 3.04 -12.97
CA ALA A 133 -4.25 2.17 -12.47
C ALA A 133 -3.95 2.44 -11.00
N ARG A 134 -3.93 3.70 -10.54
CA ARG A 134 -3.74 4.03 -9.12
C ARG A 134 -4.91 3.55 -8.25
N GLY A 135 -6.15 3.76 -8.69
CA GLY A 135 -7.33 3.23 -7.99
C GLY A 135 -7.27 1.72 -7.82
N VAL A 136 -6.98 1.00 -8.91
CA VAL A 136 -6.81 -0.46 -8.93
C VAL A 136 -5.63 -0.90 -8.05
N ILE A 137 -4.51 -0.18 -8.07
CA ILE A 137 -3.35 -0.46 -7.21
C ILE A 137 -3.73 -0.31 -5.73
N TYR A 138 -4.42 0.76 -5.33
CA TYR A 138 -4.79 0.96 -3.93
C TYR A 138 -5.80 -0.08 -3.44
N ILE A 139 -6.80 -0.42 -4.26
CA ILE A 139 -7.74 -1.51 -3.95
C ILE A 139 -6.99 -2.84 -3.89
N GLY A 140 -6.11 -3.11 -4.84
CA GLY A 140 -5.27 -4.30 -4.87
C GLY A 140 -4.40 -4.43 -3.62
N LEU A 141 -3.78 -3.33 -3.16
CA LEU A 141 -3.02 -3.29 -1.92
C LEU A 141 -3.89 -3.51 -0.68
N ALA A 142 -5.09 -2.93 -0.64
CA ALA A 142 -6.04 -3.15 0.45
C ALA A 142 -6.49 -4.62 0.52
N LEU A 143 -6.84 -5.22 -0.63
CA LEU A 143 -7.21 -6.64 -0.71
C LEU A 143 -6.03 -7.55 -0.37
N PHE A 144 -4.83 -7.21 -0.84
CA PHE A 144 -3.60 -7.92 -0.48
C PHE A 144 -3.36 -7.89 1.04
N LEU A 145 -3.53 -6.73 1.67
CA LEU A 145 -3.42 -6.58 3.12
C LEU A 145 -4.45 -7.43 3.88
N VAL A 146 -5.70 -7.41 3.44
CA VAL A 146 -6.75 -8.28 4.01
C VAL A 146 -6.36 -9.75 3.87
N TYR A 147 -5.89 -10.15 2.69
CA TYR A 147 -5.44 -11.51 2.43
C TYR A 147 -4.24 -11.92 3.31
N THR A 148 -3.23 -11.06 3.47
CA THR A 148 -2.06 -11.38 4.30
C THR A 148 -2.41 -11.51 5.77
N VAL A 149 -3.23 -10.59 6.30
CA VAL A 149 -3.70 -10.64 7.70
C VAL A 149 -4.59 -11.86 7.92
N TRP A 150 -5.49 -12.15 6.99
CA TRP A 150 -6.32 -13.34 7.04
C TRP A 150 -5.46 -14.61 7.06
N ARG A 151 -4.54 -14.77 6.11
CA ARG A 151 -3.62 -15.92 6.03
C ARG A 151 -2.78 -16.11 7.29
N GLY A 152 -2.25 -15.02 7.87
CA GLY A 152 -1.42 -15.05 9.07
C GLY A 152 -2.16 -15.62 10.29
N ARG A 153 -3.48 -15.44 10.38
CA ARG A 153 -4.30 -15.98 11.48
C ARG A 153 -4.60 -17.47 11.34
N PHE A 154 -4.56 -18.03 10.12
CA PHE A 154 -4.90 -19.42 9.86
C PHE A 154 -3.69 -20.36 9.83
N MET A 155 -2.45 -19.87 9.96
CA MET A 155 -1.29 -20.77 10.09
C MET A 155 -1.28 -21.46 11.46
N PRO A 156 -1.39 -22.80 11.53
CA PRO A 156 -1.39 -23.54 12.79
C PRO A 156 -0.09 -23.31 13.58
N SER A 157 -0.20 -23.15 14.89
CA SER A 157 0.92 -23.01 15.83
C SER A 157 1.95 -24.14 15.78
N VAL A 158 1.60 -25.26 15.15
CA VAL A 158 2.47 -26.43 14.91
C VAL A 158 3.78 -26.07 14.19
N TRP A 159 3.82 -24.98 13.41
CA TRP A 159 5.05 -24.51 12.75
C TRP A 159 5.88 -23.51 13.58
N ARG A 160 5.40 -23.12 14.77
CA ARG A 160 6.05 -22.09 15.60
C ARG A 160 7.25 -22.64 16.40
N GLY A 161 7.47 -23.96 16.38
CA GLY A 161 8.64 -24.57 17.02
C GLY A 161 8.59 -24.60 18.55
N ASP A 162 7.51 -24.09 19.16
CA ASP A 162 7.30 -24.06 20.61
C ASP A 162 7.20 -25.48 21.22
N ASP A 163 6.91 -26.50 20.40
CA ASP A 163 6.83 -27.89 20.83
C ASP A 163 8.19 -28.62 20.84
N VAL A 164 9.25 -28.06 20.25
CA VAL A 164 10.58 -28.71 20.21
C VAL A 164 11.35 -28.51 21.52
N ALA A 165 10.96 -27.55 22.36
CA ALA A 165 11.59 -27.30 23.66
C ALA A 165 11.03 -28.17 24.80
N ARG A 166 10.13 -29.13 24.53
CA ARG A 166 9.50 -30.01 25.55
C ARG A 166 9.88 -31.49 25.43
N LEU A 167 10.87 -31.83 24.59
CA LEU A 167 11.45 -33.17 24.48
C LEU A 167 12.95 -33.11 24.75
#